data_AF-A0A3M2E6D7-F1
#
_entry.id   AF-A0A3M2E6D7-F1
#
_cell.length_a   1.000
_cell.length_b   1.000
_cell.length_c   1.000
_cell.angle_alpha   90.00
_cell.angle_beta   90.00
_cell.angle_gamma   90.00
#
_symmetry.space_group_name_H-M   'P 1'
#
loop_
_entity.id
_entity.type
_entity.pdbx_description
1 polymer ?
#
loop_
_entity_poly.entity_id
_entity_poly.type
_entity_poly.pdbx_seq_one_letter_code
_entity_poly.pdbx_strand_id
1 'polypeptide(L)'
;AAQAMPGPLFAFAAYAGAVIAPGAGGLPGAALALAAIFLPGFLLLAGALAFGDLIGTRPAMQAAMRGANAAVVGVLGAALHDPLWTGAIAGAGDFALALGGFLLLTVWRAPPWLVVMLLAAGGMAAALV
;
A
#
# COMPACT_ATOMS: atom_id res chain seq x y z
N ALA A 1 18.92 5.35 -0.82
CA ALA A 1 19.00 4.03 -0.15
C ALA A 1 17.66 3.56 0.44
N ALA A 2 16.80 4.42 1.02
CA ALA A 2 15.50 4.00 1.56
C ALA A 2 14.47 3.52 0.50
N GLN A 3 14.58 3.98 -0.75
CA GLN A 3 13.64 3.64 -1.84
C GLN A 3 13.86 2.24 -2.46
N ALA A 4 14.82 1.46 -1.97
CA ALA A 4 15.05 0.08 -2.38
C ALA A 4 14.85 -0.90 -1.22
N MET A 5 14.41 -0.41 -0.04
CA MET A 5 14.10 -1.28 1.07
C MET A 5 12.85 -2.09 0.71
N PRO A 6 12.88 -3.42 0.87
CA PRO A 6 11.68 -4.24 0.76
C PRO A 6 10.62 -3.69 1.72
N GLY A 7 9.35 -3.69 1.29
CA GLY A 7 8.27 -2.94 1.94
C GLY A 7 8.10 -3.21 3.44
N PRO A 8 7.26 -2.43 4.14
CA PRO A 8 7.19 -2.43 5.60
C PRO A 8 6.92 -3.80 6.23
N LEU A 9 6.17 -4.69 5.55
CA LEU A 9 5.93 -6.06 6.02
C LEU A 9 7.21 -6.92 6.05
N PHE A 10 8.12 -6.75 5.10
CA PHE A 10 9.40 -7.44 5.12
C PHE A 10 10.23 -7.00 6.32
N ALA A 11 10.38 -5.68 6.50
CA ALA A 11 11.14 -5.12 7.60
C ALA A 11 10.54 -5.53 8.95
N PHE A 12 9.21 -5.50 9.06
CA PHE A 12 8.49 -5.95 10.25
C PHE A 12 8.72 -7.43 10.55
N ALA A 13 8.56 -8.32 9.56
CA ALA A 13 8.75 -9.75 9.76
C ALA A 13 10.20 -10.10 10.12
N ALA A 14 11.17 -9.48 9.45
CA ALA A 14 12.58 -9.65 9.76
C ALA A 14 12.91 -9.17 11.18
N TYR A 15 12.40 -8.01 11.59
CA TYR A 15 12.59 -7.47 12.94
C TYR A 15 11.92 -8.36 13.99
N ALA A 16 10.65 -8.71 13.80
CA ALA A 16 9.89 -9.56 14.72
C ALA A 16 10.56 -10.91 14.91
N GLY A 17 11.02 -11.54 13.82
CA GLY A 17 11.78 -12.79 13.87
C GLY A 17 13.13 -12.64 14.57
N ALA A 18 13.81 -11.49 14.41
CA ALA A 18 15.07 -11.22 15.10
C ALA A 18 14.91 -11.07 16.62
N VAL A 19 13.77 -10.57 17.10
CA VAL A 19 13.54 -10.25 18.53
C VAL A 19 12.64 -11.25 19.27
N ILE A 20 12.21 -12.34 18.62
CA ILE A 20 11.12 -13.21 19.12
C ILE A 20 11.42 -13.94 20.43
N ALA A 21 12.69 -14.21 20.76
CA ALA A 21 13.10 -14.76 22.06
C ALA A 21 14.61 -14.62 22.34
N PRO A 22 15.04 -14.46 23.61
CA PRO A 22 16.45 -14.51 23.98
C PRO A 22 17.04 -15.89 23.67
N GLY A 23 18.04 -15.96 22.79
CA GLY A 23 18.75 -17.19 22.41
C GLY A 23 18.20 -17.91 21.16
N ALA A 24 16.96 -17.66 20.75
CA ALA A 24 16.40 -18.14 19.47
C ALA A 24 16.22 -17.03 18.41
N GLY A 25 16.37 -15.77 18.82
CA GLY A 25 16.39 -14.59 17.94
C GLY A 25 17.74 -14.33 17.24
N GLY A 26 17.76 -13.36 16.33
CA GLY A 26 18.89 -13.01 15.48
C GLY A 26 18.62 -13.29 13.99
N LEU A 27 19.69 -13.40 13.19
CA LEU A 27 19.58 -13.68 11.74
C LEU A 27 18.73 -14.92 11.40
N PRO A 28 18.85 -16.06 12.11
CA PRO A 28 18.06 -17.25 11.81
C PRO A 28 16.56 -17.04 12.03
N GLY A 29 16.18 -16.36 13.11
CA GLY A 29 14.79 -16.03 13.41
C GLY A 29 14.21 -15.06 12.39
N ALA A 30 14.98 -14.06 11.95
CA ALA A 30 14.58 -13.15 10.88
C ALA A 30 14.36 -13.89 9.54
N ALA A 31 15.29 -14.78 9.17
CA ALA A 31 15.18 -15.58 7.94
C ALA A 31 13.98 -16.53 7.98
N LEU A 32 13.74 -17.19 9.12
CA LEU A 32 12.59 -18.07 9.31
C LEU A 32 11.27 -17.30 9.21
N ALA A 33 11.16 -16.14 9.87
CA ALA A 33 9.96 -15.31 9.84
C ALA A 33 9.67 -14.77 8.42
N LEU A 34 10.72 -14.34 7.70
CA LEU A 34 10.61 -13.94 6.30
C LEU A 34 10.16 -15.10 5.42
N ALA A 35 10.76 -16.29 5.57
CA ALA A 35 10.34 -17.47 4.83
C ALA A 35 8.87 -17.79 5.13
N ALA A 36 8.47 -17.83 6.40
CA ALA A 36 7.12 -18.19 6.81
C ALA A 36 6.04 -17.24 6.24
N ILE A 37 6.29 -15.93 6.24
CA ILE A 37 5.30 -14.95 5.77
C ILE A 37 5.20 -14.90 4.22
N PHE A 38 6.30 -15.09 3.50
CA PHE A 38 6.33 -14.96 2.03
C PHE A 38 6.19 -16.30 1.28
N LEU A 39 6.57 -17.43 1.87
CA LEU A 39 6.47 -18.76 1.24
C LEU A 39 5.06 -19.09 0.72
N PRO A 40 3.94 -18.89 1.46
CA PRO A 40 2.62 -19.15 0.90
C PRO A 40 2.32 -18.30 -0.33
N GLY A 41 2.75 -17.03 -0.35
CA GLY A 41 2.64 -16.15 -1.51
C GLY A 41 3.44 -16.65 -2.71
N PHE A 42 4.68 -17.09 -2.48
CA PHE A 42 5.50 -17.68 -3.54
C PHE A 42 4.93 -18.97 -4.11
N LEU A 43 4.33 -19.83 -3.27
CA LEU A 43 3.65 -21.04 -3.73
C LEU A 43 2.41 -20.72 -4.57
N LEU A 44 1.62 -19.73 -4.16
CA LEU A 44 0.49 -19.24 -4.94
C LEU A 44 0.94 -18.66 -6.28
N LEU A 45 2.02 -17.87 -6.31
CA LEU A 45 2.59 -17.34 -7.54
C LEU A 45 3.08 -18.46 -8.48
N ALA A 46 3.80 -19.44 -7.95
CA ALA A 46 4.25 -20.59 -8.72
C ALA A 46 3.06 -21.38 -9.31
N GLY A 47 2.01 -21.59 -8.51
CA GLY A 47 0.77 -22.22 -8.97
C GLY A 47 0.06 -21.38 -10.05
N ALA A 48 -0.05 -20.06 -9.86
CA ALA A 48 -0.66 -19.17 -10.83
C ALA A 48 0.10 -19.14 -12.17
N LEU A 49 1.43 -19.23 -12.14
CA LEU A 49 2.25 -19.31 -13.36
C LEU A 49 2.11 -20.68 -14.03
N ALA A 50 2.16 -21.78 -13.27
CA ALA A 50 2.07 -23.14 -13.83
C ALA A 50 0.69 -23.48 -14.39
N PHE A 51 -0.39 -22.94 -13.79
CA PHE A 51 -1.77 -23.21 -14.17
C PHE A 51 -2.48 -22.01 -14.82
N GLY A 52 -1.74 -20.95 -15.17
CA GLY A 52 -2.29 -19.69 -15.67
C GLY A 52 -3.15 -19.86 -16.92
N ASP A 53 -2.72 -20.70 -17.87
CA ASP A 53 -3.46 -20.96 -19.11
C ASP A 53 -4.77 -21.74 -18.86
N LEU A 54 -4.78 -22.65 -17.88
CA LEU A 54 -5.97 -23.41 -17.46
C LEU A 54 -6.97 -22.54 -16.69
N ILE A 55 -6.47 -21.53 -15.97
CA ILE A 55 -7.25 -20.51 -15.27
C ILE A 55 -7.85 -19.53 -16.30
N GLY A 56 -7.07 -19.12 -17.31
CA GLY A 56 -7.47 -18.17 -18.34
C GLY A 56 -8.49 -18.71 -19.34
N THR A 57 -8.62 -20.03 -19.49
CA THR A 57 -9.55 -20.67 -20.44
C THR A 57 -10.92 -20.99 -19.84
N ARG A 58 -11.07 -20.96 -18.51
CA ARG A 58 -12.33 -21.30 -17.84
C ARG A 58 -13.19 -20.05 -17.58
N PRO A 59 -14.41 -19.97 -18.14
CA PRO A 59 -15.25 -18.77 -18.03
C PRO A 59 -15.63 -18.42 -16.58
N ALA A 60 -15.84 -19.42 -15.72
CA ALA A 60 -16.09 -19.21 -14.29
C ALA A 60 -14.92 -18.53 -13.57
N MET A 61 -13.69 -18.88 -13.94
CA MET A 61 -12.48 -18.31 -13.35
C MET A 61 -12.24 -16.87 -13.83
N GLN A 62 -12.50 -16.59 -15.11
CA GLN A 62 -12.50 -15.21 -15.63
C GLN A 62 -13.55 -14.34 -14.92
N ALA A 63 -14.75 -14.88 -14.66
CA ALA A 63 -15.78 -14.17 -13.92
C ALA A 63 -15.34 -13.89 -12.47
N ALA A 64 -14.72 -14.87 -11.80
CA ALA A 64 -14.16 -14.68 -10.46
C ALA A 64 -13.06 -13.60 -10.43
N MET A 65 -12.15 -13.59 -11.42
CA MET A 65 -11.10 -12.56 -11.51
C MET A 65 -11.68 -11.16 -11.75
N ARG A 66 -12.70 -11.02 -12.60
CA ARG A 66 -13.42 -9.76 -12.80
C ARG A 66 -14.13 -9.32 -11.51
N GLY A 67 -14.76 -10.25 -10.80
CA GLY A 67 -15.38 -10.00 -9.50
C GLY A 67 -14.38 -9.54 -8.45
N ALA A 68 -13.21 -10.19 -8.38
CA ALA A 68 -12.13 -9.80 -7.48
C ALA A 68 -11.61 -8.39 -7.80
N ASN A 69 -11.36 -8.09 -9.08
CA ASN A 69 -10.93 -6.74 -9.50
C ASN A 69 -11.99 -5.68 -9.16
N ALA A 70 -13.28 -5.99 -9.39
CA ALA A 70 -14.39 -5.11 -9.03
C ALA A 70 -14.47 -4.89 -7.51
N ALA A 71 -14.26 -5.94 -6.71
CA ALA A 71 -14.24 -5.85 -5.26
C ALA A 71 -13.07 -4.98 -4.76
N VAL A 72 -11.87 -5.13 -5.33
CA VAL A 72 -10.72 -4.29 -4.98
C VAL A 72 -11.00 -2.82 -5.30
N VAL A 73 -11.48 -2.52 -6.51
CA VAL A 73 -11.86 -1.14 -6.88
C VAL A 73 -12.96 -0.62 -5.97
N GLY A 74 -13.95 -1.45 -5.60
CA GLY A 74 -15.01 -1.12 -4.66
C GLY A 74 -14.47 -0.77 -3.27
N VAL A 75 -13.53 -1.56 -2.73
CA VAL A 75 -12.87 -1.29 -1.44
C VAL A 75 -12.02 -0.02 -1.51
N LEU A 76 -11.27 0.20 -2.60
CA LEU A 76 -10.51 1.43 -2.80
C LEU A 76 -11.42 2.66 -2.89
N GLY A 77 -12.54 2.54 -3.60
CA GLY A 77 -13.56 3.59 -3.68
C GLY A 77 -14.23 3.87 -2.34
N ALA A 78 -14.56 2.82 -1.58
CA ALA A 78 -15.10 2.94 -0.24
C ALA A 78 -14.10 3.64 0.71
N ALA A 79 -12.84 3.22 0.69
CA ALA A 79 -11.78 3.84 1.48
C ALA A 79 -11.52 5.30 1.06
N LEU A 80 -11.63 5.60 -0.24
CA LEU A 80 -11.57 6.97 -0.76
C LEU A 80 -12.69 7.82 -0.19
N HIS A 81 -13.91 7.27 -0.08
CA HIS A 81 -15.02 8.00 0.52
C HIS A 81 -14.85 8.15 2.04
N ASP A 82 -14.63 7.05 2.76
CA ASP A 82 -14.45 6.98 4.21
C ASP A 82 -13.37 5.94 4.55
N PRO A 83 -12.24 6.33 5.17
CA PRO A 83 -12.01 7.57 5.91
C PRO A 83 -11.30 8.68 5.13
N LEU A 84 -10.89 8.47 3.87
CA LEU A 84 -9.96 9.41 3.21
C LEU A 84 -10.62 10.75 2.90
N TRP A 85 -11.77 10.79 2.24
CA TRP A 85 -12.42 12.05 1.88
C TRP A 85 -13.10 12.70 3.09
N THR A 86 -13.91 11.94 3.82
CA THR A 86 -14.63 12.37 5.02
C THR A 86 -13.70 12.83 6.14
N GLY A 87 -12.54 12.19 6.29
CA GLY A 87 -11.56 12.52 7.31
C GLY A 87 -10.58 13.63 6.93
N ALA A 88 -10.31 13.84 5.63
CA ALA A 88 -9.33 14.83 5.18
C ALA A 88 -9.93 16.16 4.70
N ILE A 89 -11.19 16.19 4.24
CA ILE A 89 -11.81 17.38 3.65
C ILE A 89 -13.01 17.79 4.51
N ALA A 90 -12.77 18.64 5.51
CA ALA A 90 -13.81 19.17 6.38
C ALA A 90 -14.38 20.50 5.88
N GLY A 91 -13.64 21.23 5.03
CA GLY A 91 -14.08 22.51 4.48
C GLY A 91 -13.43 22.88 3.14
N ALA A 92 -13.75 24.09 2.67
CA ALA A 92 -13.28 24.59 1.38
C ALA A 92 -11.75 24.81 1.35
N GLY A 93 -11.13 25.12 2.49
CA GLY A 93 -9.67 25.26 2.61
C GLY A 93 -8.93 23.93 2.37
N ASP A 94 -9.37 22.86 3.03
CA ASP A 94 -8.81 21.52 2.85
C ASP A 94 -8.97 21.02 1.40
N PHE A 95 -10.14 21.30 0.81
CA PHE A 95 -10.39 20.99 -0.59
C PHE A 95 -9.43 21.74 -1.52
N ALA A 96 -9.18 23.03 -1.28
CA ALA A 96 -8.25 23.82 -2.07
C ALA A 96 -6.80 23.31 -1.94
N LEU A 97 -6.38 22.93 -0.73
CA LEU A 97 -5.08 22.31 -0.50
C LEU A 97 -4.96 20.95 -1.21
N ALA A 98 -5.96 20.09 -1.07
CA ALA A 98 -6.00 18.78 -1.75
C ALA A 98 -5.93 18.93 -3.28
N LEU A 99 -6.71 19.86 -3.84
CA LEU A 99 -6.70 20.16 -5.27
C LEU A 99 -5.35 20.73 -5.73
N GLY A 100 -4.77 21.66 -4.96
CA GLY A 100 -3.45 22.22 -5.24
C GLY A 100 -2.37 21.14 -5.25
N GLY A 101 -2.37 20.25 -4.26
CA GLY A 101 -1.48 19.09 -4.19
C GLY A 101 -1.64 18.14 -5.36
N PHE A 102 -2.88 17.82 -5.73
CA PHE A 102 -3.21 16.99 -6.89
C PHE A 102 -2.66 17.60 -8.19
N LEU A 103 -2.86 18.90 -8.41
CA LEU A 103 -2.34 19.58 -9.59
C LEU A 103 -0.81 19.63 -9.59
N LEU A 104 -0.17 19.84 -8.44
CA LEU A 104 1.30 19.81 -8.33
C LEU A 104 1.86 18.45 -8.78
N LEU A 105 1.21 17.36 -8.41
CA LEU A 105 1.62 16.00 -8.80
C LEU A 105 1.29 15.67 -10.27
N THR A 106 0.15 16.13 -10.78
CA THR A 106 -0.35 15.69 -12.11
C THR A 106 0.09 16.62 -13.24
N VAL A 107 -0.01 17.93 -13.06
CA VAL A 107 0.31 18.94 -14.07
C VAL A 107 1.79 19.30 -14.01
N TRP A 108 2.29 19.64 -12.82
CA TRP A 108 3.68 20.06 -12.63
C TRP A 108 4.64 18.89 -12.39
N ARG A 109 4.13 17.67 -12.17
CA ARG A 109 4.91 16.46 -11.87
C ARG A 109 5.96 16.69 -10.78
N ALA A 110 5.62 17.54 -9.82
CA ALA A 110 6.48 17.89 -8.70
C ALA A 110 6.82 16.62 -7.90
N PRO A 111 8.04 16.53 -7.35
CA PRO A 111 8.41 15.35 -6.60
C PRO A 111 7.52 15.21 -5.35
N PRO A 112 7.01 14.00 -5.02
CA PRO A 112 6.01 13.82 -3.97
C PRO A 112 6.41 14.38 -2.60
N TRP A 113 7.70 14.31 -2.24
CA TRP A 113 8.20 14.83 -0.96
C TRP A 113 8.00 16.34 -0.83
N LEU A 114 8.12 17.09 -1.93
CA LEU A 114 7.94 18.54 -1.93
C LEU A 114 6.47 18.89 -1.79
N VAL A 115 5.59 18.14 -2.46
CA VAL A 115 4.13 18.29 -2.33
C VAL A 115 3.70 18.07 -0.88
N VAL A 116 4.20 17.01 -0.24
CA VAL A 116 3.90 16.72 1.17
C VAL A 116 4.35 17.86 2.09
N MET A 117 5.55 18.40 1.90
CA MET A 117 6.05 19.52 2.70
C MET A 117 5.19 20.79 2.53
N LEU A 118 4.78 21.11 1.30
CA LEU A 118 3.93 22.27 1.02
C LEU A 118 2.52 22.11 1.58
N LEU A 119 1.91 20.93 1.44
CA LEU A 119 0.58 20.66 1.99
C LEU A 119 0.59 20.65 3.52
N ALA A 120 1.63 20.10 4.14
CA ALA A 120 1.78 20.14 5.59
C ALA A 120 1.92 21.59 6.10
N ALA A 121 2.75 22.41 5.44
CA ALA A 121 2.89 23.83 5.76
C ALA A 121 1.58 24.60 5.56
N GLY A 122 0.89 24.36 4.44
CA GLY A 122 -0.39 24.97 4.12
C GLY A 122 -1.50 24.60 5.12
N GLY A 123 -1.58 23.33 5.51
CA GLY A 123 -2.51 22.84 6.52
C GLY A 123 -2.23 23.42 7.90
N MET A 124 -0.96 23.49 8.32
CA MET A 124 -0.57 24.14 9.58
C MET A 124 -0.92 25.63 9.60
N ALA A 125 -0.68 26.35 8.51
CA ALA A 125 -1.04 27.76 8.41
C ALA A 125 -2.56 27.97 8.44
N ALA A 126 -3.33 27.10 7.77
CA ALA A 126 -4.79 27.15 7.78
C ALA A 126 -5.38 26.83 9.16
N ALA A 127 -4.74 25.95 9.95
CA ALA A 127 -5.18 25.61 11.30
C ALA A 127 -4.94 26.72 12.35
N LEU A 128 -4.12 27.73 12.02
CA LEU A 128 -3.79 28.85 12.91
C LEU A 128 -4.72 30.07 12.74
N VAL A 129 -5.66 30.02 11.78
CA VAL A 129 -6.63 31.07 11.46
C VAL A 129 -8.03 30.61 11.84
#